data_AF-A0A812YCA4-F1
#
_entry.id   AF-A0A812YCA4-F1
#
_cell.length_a   1.000
_cell.length_b   1.000
_cell.length_c   1.000
_cell.angle_alpha   90.00
_cell.angle_beta   90.00
_cell.angle_gamma   90.00
#
_symmetry.space_group_name_H-M   'P 1'
#
loop_
_entity.id
_entity.type
_entity.pdbx_description
1 polymer ?
#
loop_
_entity_poly.entity_id
_entity_poly.type
_entity_poly.pdbx_seq_one_letter_code
_entity_poly.pdbx_strand_id
1 'polypeptide(L)'
;MTGLMLLNLFAQLGFVAVVQIDMLEDVLQPDQLKELLLFRANVAHEAKYADLGGGRSLARRICSQDNSLHLANSQTGLVSDLYSYSAIGPVLALLAIFCWLSTTLKEVFNVVTFMDAVRSCPVGDITLVTAEAGEEAEESAIAMSQMSLWRKYMLYGLVSMPRMVVACMLLVTGTQYLANTLNLSDLILNAVALAFILDLDELIASAFMPRRPRFLLERLGTLRVTQSPVPGLEQFKVGLQERIWDVLKITFLIIGLVISWLYLLQPLHQRSHLALNILCSGEQDFIYAVNSATGIIEAAPTFHREGPLTLSWQQEGVLRHANITLSLARPLEGLDMDFVSLQQGDPAFLGEDADDTPTMQKLAGGAMLLQRQVNYHARTTPFLKTLSKSRDHFCAVYNLSSVRALCPQTCGCDDPLESAAAAFATVPFGCPKMCTPLRDESPALLHAPCQDFSKQKLIASEYIKRYLTGAFTISLLTPETRRAAVLMYKETVKRKYSSSLSGRNKTAALQQVVDYYASGNWHRDVVKGKYELGLGIPHPRGLEGCAFLASEEVVELAGGSICTPRAELDIF
;
A
#
# COMPACT_ATOMS: atom_id res chain seq x y z
N MET A 1 -26.25 9.27 -50.57
CA MET A 1 -24.84 8.82 -50.64
C MET A 1 -23.92 9.70 -49.81
N THR A 2 -23.92 11.03 -49.98
CA THR A 2 -23.16 11.96 -49.13
C THR A 2 -23.44 11.79 -47.63
N GLY A 3 -24.71 11.63 -47.22
CA GLY A 3 -25.07 11.37 -45.83
C GLY A 3 -24.49 10.07 -45.24
N LEU A 4 -24.39 9.00 -46.05
CA LEU A 4 -23.78 7.73 -45.61
C LEU A 4 -22.28 7.86 -45.42
N MET A 5 -21.62 8.60 -46.31
CA MET A 5 -20.19 8.88 -46.23
C MET A 5 -19.85 9.72 -45.00
N LEU A 6 -20.66 10.75 -44.71
CA LEU A 6 -20.51 11.55 -43.48
C LEU A 6 -20.75 10.73 -42.22
N LEU A 7 -21.75 9.84 -42.23
CA LEU A 7 -22.03 8.94 -41.11
C LEU A 7 -20.85 7.99 -40.87
N ASN A 8 -20.32 7.38 -41.92
CA ASN A 8 -19.16 6.49 -41.82
C ASN A 8 -17.93 7.22 -41.28
N LEU A 9 -17.62 8.40 -41.84
CA LEU A 9 -16.49 9.21 -41.39
C LEU A 9 -16.64 9.63 -39.93
N PHE A 10 -17.84 10.05 -39.53
CA PHE A 10 -18.14 10.42 -38.14
C PHE A 10 -17.97 9.23 -37.19
N ALA A 11 -18.48 8.05 -37.57
CA ALA A 11 -18.37 6.86 -36.74
C ALA A 11 -16.92 6.41 -36.58
N GLN A 12 -16.17 6.30 -37.68
CA GLN A 12 -14.76 5.89 -37.65
C GLN A 12 -13.87 6.90 -36.88
N LEU A 13 -14.02 8.21 -37.13
CA LEU A 13 -13.28 9.23 -36.37
C LEU A 13 -13.68 9.25 -34.89
N GLY A 14 -14.96 9.02 -34.59
CA GLY A 14 -15.46 8.91 -33.22
C GLY A 14 -14.77 7.77 -32.47
N PHE A 15 -14.68 6.58 -33.07
CA PHE A 15 -13.96 5.45 -32.47
C PHE A 15 -12.47 5.73 -32.29
N VAL A 16 -11.80 6.30 -33.30
CA VAL A 16 -10.39 6.68 -33.19
C VAL A 16 -10.17 7.66 -32.04
N ALA A 17 -11.02 8.67 -31.90
CA ALA A 17 -10.93 9.67 -30.84
C ALA A 17 -11.13 9.05 -29.45
N VAL A 18 -12.12 8.17 -29.28
CA VAL A 18 -12.37 7.47 -28.00
C VAL A 18 -11.15 6.62 -27.61
N VAL A 19 -10.59 5.85 -28.55
CA VAL A 19 -9.40 5.03 -28.28
C VAL A 19 -8.20 5.90 -27.90
N GLN A 20 -8.00 7.05 -28.57
CA GLN A 20 -6.91 7.97 -28.26
C GLN A 20 -7.03 8.67 -26.91
N ILE A 21 -8.23 9.09 -26.53
CA ILE A 21 -8.43 9.91 -25.33
C ILE A 21 -8.52 9.03 -24.08
N ASP A 22 -9.29 7.95 -24.13
CA ASP A 22 -9.67 7.21 -22.93
C ASP A 22 -8.92 5.88 -22.75
N MET A 23 -8.43 5.27 -23.82
CA MET A 23 -7.93 3.88 -23.77
C MET A 23 -6.41 3.75 -23.92
N LEU A 24 -5.71 4.85 -24.21
CA LEU A 24 -4.28 4.88 -24.52
C LEU A 24 -3.39 5.22 -23.31
N GLU A 25 -3.94 5.22 -22.10
CA GLU A 25 -3.16 5.50 -20.89
C GLU A 25 -2.13 4.40 -20.61
N ASP A 26 -0.85 4.75 -20.66
CA ASP A 26 0.28 3.82 -20.42
C ASP A 26 0.08 3.05 -19.12
N VAL A 27 0.14 1.72 -19.20
CA VAL A 27 0.09 0.85 -18.04
C VAL A 27 1.47 0.81 -17.37
N LEU A 28 1.50 0.84 -16.03
CA LEU A 28 2.73 0.88 -15.21
C LEU A 28 3.61 2.12 -15.46
N GLN A 29 3.01 3.32 -15.42
CA GLN A 29 3.77 4.57 -15.39
C GLN A 29 4.73 4.63 -14.18
N PRO A 30 5.77 5.48 -14.22
CA PRO A 30 6.71 5.63 -13.11
C PRO A 30 6.05 5.93 -11.75
N ASP A 31 4.97 6.72 -11.75
CA ASP A 31 4.22 7.05 -10.54
C ASP A 31 3.49 5.82 -9.97
N GLN A 32 2.92 4.98 -10.82
CA GLN A 32 2.29 3.72 -10.42
C GLN A 32 3.33 2.74 -9.82
N LEU A 33 4.53 2.66 -10.40
CA LEU A 33 5.62 1.85 -9.83
C LEU A 33 6.05 2.35 -8.44
N LYS A 34 6.04 3.68 -8.23
CA LYS A 34 6.31 4.29 -6.92
C LYS A 34 5.22 3.96 -5.91
N GLU A 35 3.95 3.95 -6.33
CA GLU A 35 2.84 3.51 -5.48
C GLU A 35 2.97 2.04 -5.06
N LEU A 36 3.38 1.16 -5.96
CA LEU A 36 3.67 -0.25 -5.63
C LEU A 36 4.81 -0.38 -4.61
N LEU A 37 5.86 0.44 -4.74
CA LEU A 37 6.97 0.46 -3.79
C LEU A 37 6.52 0.96 -2.41
N LEU A 38 5.74 2.05 -2.36
CA LEU A 38 5.19 2.58 -1.11
C LEU A 38 4.23 1.59 -0.45
N PHE A 39 3.39 0.91 -1.25
CA PHE A 39 2.54 -0.16 -0.78
C PHE A 39 3.36 -1.28 -0.13
N ARG A 40 4.44 -1.73 -0.80
CA ARG A 40 5.31 -2.75 -0.23
C ARG A 40 5.92 -2.30 1.09
N ALA A 41 6.45 -1.09 1.15
CA ALA A 41 7.13 -0.57 2.34
C ALA A 41 6.17 -0.34 3.52
N ASN A 42 4.98 0.21 3.26
CA ASN A 42 4.10 0.72 4.31
C ASN A 42 2.96 -0.23 4.71
N VAL A 43 2.55 -1.14 3.82
CA VAL A 43 1.33 -1.94 4.00
C VAL A 43 1.65 -3.43 3.95
N ALA A 44 2.43 -3.88 2.97
CA ALA A 44 2.64 -5.30 2.72
C ALA A 44 3.37 -6.05 3.86
N HIS A 45 4.14 -5.32 4.68
CA HIS A 45 4.86 -5.86 5.83
C HIS A 45 4.31 -5.35 7.18
N GLU A 46 3.25 -4.54 7.22
CA GLU A 46 2.73 -4.04 8.49
C GLU A 46 2.02 -5.16 9.27
N ALA A 47 2.36 -5.34 10.55
CA ALA A 47 1.81 -6.39 11.40
C ALA A 47 0.27 -6.36 11.49
N LYS A 48 -0.33 -5.18 11.31
CA LYS A 48 -1.77 -4.97 11.28
C LYS A 48 -2.48 -5.74 10.15
N TYR A 49 -1.81 -5.91 9.01
CA TYR A 49 -2.39 -6.55 7.82
C TYR A 49 -1.85 -7.96 7.58
N ALA A 50 -0.96 -8.44 8.45
CA ALA A 50 -0.41 -9.78 8.39
C ALA A 50 -1.43 -10.83 8.85
N ASP A 51 -1.33 -12.03 8.30
CA ASP A 51 -2.05 -13.18 8.83
C ASP A 51 -1.25 -13.76 10.01
N LEU A 52 -1.55 -13.26 11.21
CA LEU A 52 -0.93 -13.74 12.45
C LEU A 52 -1.29 -15.20 12.76
N GLY A 53 -2.41 -15.68 12.23
CA GLY A 53 -2.87 -17.05 12.43
C GLY A 53 -2.09 -18.07 11.59
N GLY A 54 -1.86 -17.73 10.33
CA GLY A 54 -1.04 -18.50 9.39
C GLY A 54 0.45 -18.21 9.47
N GLY A 55 0.86 -17.17 10.20
CA GLY A 55 2.25 -16.74 10.31
C GLY A 55 2.81 -16.25 8.96
N ARG A 56 2.01 -15.52 8.17
CA ARG A 56 2.40 -15.04 6.83
C ARG A 56 2.22 -13.53 6.72
N SER A 57 3.19 -12.85 6.09
CA SER A 57 3.07 -11.44 5.75
C SER A 57 2.04 -11.24 4.63
N LEU A 58 1.52 -10.01 4.50
CA LEU A 58 0.63 -9.67 3.39
C LEU A 58 1.39 -9.77 2.06
N ALA A 59 2.66 -9.34 2.02
CA ALA A 59 3.54 -9.47 0.86
C ALA A 59 3.63 -10.93 0.37
N ARG A 60 3.89 -11.88 1.28
CA ARG A 60 3.98 -13.30 0.95
C ARG A 60 2.68 -13.83 0.35
N ARG A 61 1.53 -13.46 0.94
CA ARG A 61 0.21 -13.89 0.47
C ARG A 61 -0.13 -13.37 -0.93
N ILE A 62 0.21 -12.11 -1.21
CA ILE A 62 0.03 -11.51 -2.54
C ILE A 62 0.90 -12.23 -3.56
N CYS A 63 2.18 -12.45 -3.26
CA CYS A 63 3.11 -13.11 -4.17
C CYS A 63 2.81 -14.60 -4.36
N SER A 64 2.16 -15.26 -3.39
CA SER A 64 1.62 -16.61 -3.55
C SER A 64 0.24 -16.68 -4.24
N GLN A 65 -0.30 -15.54 -4.68
CA GLN A 65 -1.62 -15.44 -5.33
C GLN A 65 -2.76 -16.03 -4.48
N ASP A 66 -2.79 -15.69 -3.18
CA ASP A 66 -3.82 -16.19 -2.27
C ASP A 66 -5.20 -15.54 -2.56
N ASN A 67 -6.13 -16.33 -3.10
CA ASN A 67 -7.47 -15.91 -3.49
C ASN A 67 -8.39 -15.52 -2.31
N SER A 68 -7.99 -15.82 -1.06
CA SER A 68 -8.78 -15.50 0.14
C SER A 68 -8.60 -14.05 0.63
N LEU A 69 -7.81 -13.24 -0.08
CA LEU A 69 -7.30 -11.97 0.42
C LEU A 69 -8.13 -10.74 0.01
N HIS A 70 -9.17 -10.41 0.77
CA HIS A 70 -10.03 -9.25 0.46
C HIS A 70 -9.32 -7.88 0.51
N LEU A 71 -8.29 -7.72 1.36
CA LEU A 71 -7.70 -6.40 1.65
C LEU A 71 -6.78 -5.87 0.55
N ALA A 72 -6.27 -6.74 -0.33
CA ALA A 72 -5.31 -6.39 -1.38
C ALA A 72 -5.65 -7.07 -2.72
N ASN A 73 -6.94 -7.24 -3.01
CA ASN A 73 -7.43 -7.91 -4.22
C ASN A 73 -6.86 -7.30 -5.52
N SER A 74 -6.75 -5.96 -5.60
CA SER A 74 -6.19 -5.29 -6.77
C SER A 74 -4.72 -5.70 -7.00
N GLN A 75 -3.95 -5.86 -5.91
CA GLN A 75 -2.52 -6.12 -6.01
C GLN A 75 -2.27 -7.61 -6.28
N THR A 76 -3.08 -8.49 -5.71
CA THR A 76 -3.08 -9.92 -6.05
C THR A 76 -3.45 -10.14 -7.52
N GLY A 77 -4.48 -9.46 -8.02
CA GLY A 77 -4.88 -9.50 -9.44
C GLY A 77 -3.76 -9.01 -10.35
N LEU A 78 -3.20 -7.84 -10.05
CA LEU A 78 -2.07 -7.28 -10.80
C LEU A 78 -0.87 -8.24 -10.81
N VAL A 79 -0.51 -8.85 -9.68
CA VAL A 79 0.59 -9.81 -9.61
C VAL A 79 0.30 -11.05 -10.47
N SER A 80 -0.94 -11.55 -10.47
CA SER A 80 -1.35 -12.66 -11.33
C SER A 80 -1.21 -12.32 -12.82
N ASP A 81 -1.64 -11.12 -13.22
CA ASP A 81 -1.50 -10.62 -14.58
C ASP A 81 -0.02 -10.44 -14.96
N LEU A 82 0.80 -9.88 -14.07
CA LEU A 82 2.24 -9.70 -14.28
C LEU A 82 2.98 -11.02 -14.45
N TYR A 83 2.66 -12.05 -13.66
CA TYR A 83 3.26 -13.38 -13.81
C TYR A 83 2.90 -14.02 -15.15
N SER A 84 1.61 -13.98 -15.51
CA SER A 84 1.10 -14.55 -16.76
C SER A 84 1.69 -13.82 -17.97
N TYR A 85 1.73 -12.49 -17.91
CA TYR A 85 2.32 -11.66 -18.95
C TYR A 85 3.83 -11.89 -19.06
N SER A 86 4.56 -11.94 -17.96
CA SER A 86 6.02 -12.18 -17.96
C SER A 86 6.39 -13.50 -18.64
N ALA A 87 5.58 -14.55 -18.50
CA ALA A 87 5.85 -15.87 -19.05
C ALA A 87 5.60 -15.97 -20.58
N ILE A 88 4.42 -15.57 -21.06
CA ILE A 88 4.01 -15.75 -22.47
C ILE A 88 3.40 -14.48 -23.11
N GLY A 89 3.14 -13.45 -22.32
CA GLY A 89 2.47 -12.22 -22.75
C GLY A 89 3.10 -11.53 -23.96
N PRO A 90 4.41 -11.24 -23.99
CA PRO A 90 5.04 -10.61 -25.15
C PRO A 90 4.86 -11.37 -26.45
N VAL A 91 4.83 -12.71 -26.40
CA VAL A 91 4.62 -13.55 -27.59
C VAL A 91 3.17 -13.44 -28.06
N LEU A 92 2.21 -13.54 -27.14
CA LEU A 92 0.80 -13.38 -27.47
C LEU A 92 0.50 -11.97 -28.01
N ALA A 93 1.09 -10.94 -27.40
CA ALA A 93 0.97 -9.55 -27.85
C ALA A 93 1.58 -9.36 -29.24
N LEU A 94 2.73 -9.96 -29.53
CA LEU A 94 3.33 -9.93 -30.86
C LEU A 94 2.44 -10.62 -31.91
N LEU A 95 1.80 -11.75 -31.57
CA LEU A 95 0.85 -12.43 -32.45
C LEU A 95 -0.43 -11.59 -32.68
N ALA A 96 -0.96 -10.96 -31.63
CA ALA A 96 -2.10 -10.05 -31.74
C ALA A 96 -1.77 -8.85 -32.64
N ILE A 97 -0.59 -8.24 -32.45
CA ILE A 97 -0.09 -7.15 -33.29
C ILE A 97 0.16 -7.64 -34.72
N PHE A 98 0.67 -8.85 -34.93
CA PHE A 98 0.82 -9.45 -36.26
C PHE A 98 -0.52 -9.53 -37.00
N CYS A 99 -1.56 -10.05 -36.33
CA CYS A 99 -2.90 -10.13 -36.90
C CYS A 99 -3.45 -8.73 -37.20
N TRP A 100 -3.29 -7.79 -36.27
CA TRP A 100 -3.74 -6.41 -36.43
C TRP A 100 -3.05 -5.68 -37.58
N LEU A 101 -1.72 -5.75 -37.65
CA LEU A 101 -0.91 -5.18 -38.73
C LEU A 101 -1.27 -5.81 -40.07
N SER A 102 -1.55 -7.12 -40.12
CA SER A 102 -1.96 -7.80 -41.35
C SER A 102 -3.31 -7.29 -41.86
N THR A 103 -4.30 -7.16 -40.97
CA THR A 103 -5.65 -6.67 -41.31
C THR A 103 -5.61 -5.19 -41.73
N THR A 104 -4.88 -4.36 -41.02
CA THR A 104 -4.72 -2.93 -41.36
C THR A 104 -3.92 -2.71 -42.63
N LEU A 105 -2.84 -3.49 -42.87
CA LEU A 105 -2.09 -3.42 -44.13
C LEU A 105 -2.96 -3.82 -45.31
N LYS A 106 -3.73 -4.92 -45.22
CA LYS A 106 -4.71 -5.31 -46.24
C LYS A 106 -5.60 -4.13 -46.62
N GLU A 107 -6.12 -3.43 -45.62
CA GLU A 107 -6.99 -2.28 -45.82
C GLU A 107 -6.27 -1.11 -46.51
N VAL A 108 -5.07 -0.74 -46.07
CA VAL A 108 -4.26 0.31 -46.71
C VAL A 108 -3.98 -0.01 -48.18
N PHE A 109 -3.56 -1.24 -48.49
CA PHE A 109 -3.27 -1.66 -49.87
C PHE A 109 -4.53 -1.72 -50.74
N ASN A 110 -5.70 -2.05 -50.18
CA ASN A 110 -6.98 -1.97 -50.88
C ASN A 110 -7.28 -0.51 -51.28
N VAL A 111 -7.05 0.45 -50.37
CA VAL A 111 -7.24 1.87 -50.66
C VAL A 111 -6.25 2.37 -51.72
N VAL A 112 -4.98 1.97 -51.64
CA VAL A 112 -3.97 2.33 -52.66
C VAL A 112 -4.34 1.76 -54.03
N THR A 113 -4.73 0.48 -54.09
CA THR A 113 -5.16 -0.15 -55.35
C THR A 113 -6.40 0.53 -55.93
N PHE A 114 -7.35 0.91 -55.08
CA PHE A 114 -8.52 1.70 -55.50
C PHE A 114 -8.10 3.08 -56.04
N MET A 115 -7.16 3.76 -55.38
CA MET A 115 -6.61 5.02 -55.85
C MET A 115 -5.92 4.86 -57.21
N ASP A 116 -5.16 3.79 -57.43
CA ASP A 116 -4.50 3.52 -58.71
C ASP A 116 -5.52 3.20 -59.82
N ALA A 117 -6.60 2.46 -59.51
CA ALA A 117 -7.69 2.20 -60.44
C ALA A 117 -8.42 3.48 -60.86
N VAL A 118 -8.73 4.36 -59.91
CA VAL A 118 -9.34 5.69 -60.18
C VAL A 118 -8.40 6.57 -61.00
N ARG A 119 -7.08 6.50 -60.76
CA ARG A 119 -6.07 7.22 -61.55
C ARG A 119 -6.08 6.78 -63.00
N SER A 120 -6.11 5.47 -63.22
CA SER A 120 -5.94 4.80 -64.51
C SER A 120 -7.15 4.93 -65.44
N CYS A 121 -8.35 5.14 -64.88
CA CYS A 121 -9.57 5.37 -65.66
C CYS A 121 -9.41 6.62 -66.56
N PRO A 122 -9.66 6.58 -67.87
CA PRO A 122 -9.45 7.74 -68.74
C PRO A 122 -10.44 8.88 -68.44
N VAL A 123 -10.00 10.11 -68.69
CA VAL A 123 -10.76 11.33 -68.40
C VAL A 123 -11.66 11.69 -69.57
N GLY A 124 -12.92 12.01 -69.30
CA GLY A 124 -13.87 12.55 -70.28
C GLY A 124 -14.82 13.56 -69.63
N ASP A 125 -15.49 14.43 -70.40
CA ASP A 125 -16.36 15.48 -69.83
C ASP A 125 -17.60 14.93 -69.11
N ILE A 126 -18.04 13.73 -69.49
CA ILE A 126 -19.19 13.03 -68.92
C ILE A 126 -18.76 11.62 -68.54
N THR A 127 -19.30 11.07 -67.45
CA THR A 127 -19.09 9.66 -67.11
C THR A 127 -19.84 8.75 -68.06
N LEU A 128 -19.11 8.00 -68.88
CA LEU A 128 -19.70 7.03 -69.79
C LEU A 128 -19.66 5.64 -69.16
N VAL A 129 -20.83 5.04 -69.04
CA VAL A 129 -21.03 3.68 -68.54
C VAL A 129 -21.51 2.84 -69.72
N THR A 130 -20.68 1.92 -70.17
CA THR A 130 -20.94 1.08 -71.36
C THR A 130 -21.20 -0.35 -70.92
N ALA A 131 -22.23 -0.98 -71.46
CA ALA A 131 -22.39 -2.43 -71.31
C ALA A 131 -21.29 -3.14 -72.11
N GLU A 132 -20.45 -3.94 -71.46
CA GLU A 132 -19.60 -4.88 -72.16
C GLU A 132 -20.43 -6.11 -72.52
N ALA A 133 -20.43 -6.48 -73.80
CA ALA A 133 -21.02 -7.73 -74.26
C ALA A 133 -20.07 -8.87 -73.85
N GLY A 134 -20.46 -9.66 -72.85
CA GLY A 134 -19.77 -10.91 -72.52
C GLY A 134 -19.91 -11.92 -73.66
N GLU A 135 -18.93 -12.82 -73.79
CA GLU A 135 -18.94 -13.92 -74.78
C GLU A 135 -20.06 -14.95 -74.51
N GLU A 136 -20.69 -14.91 -73.33
CA GLU A 136 -21.86 -15.72 -72.96
C GLU A 136 -23.10 -14.86 -72.70
N ALA A 137 -24.25 -15.31 -73.23
CA ALA A 137 -25.46 -14.52 -73.43
C ALA A 137 -26.24 -14.09 -72.15
N GLU A 138 -25.78 -14.40 -70.94
CA GLU A 138 -26.53 -14.17 -69.69
C GLU A 138 -25.91 -13.17 -68.69
N GLU A 139 -24.67 -12.71 -68.86
CA GLU A 139 -24.06 -11.73 -67.96
C GLU A 139 -23.54 -10.48 -68.69
N SER A 140 -24.43 -9.52 -68.94
CA SER A 140 -24.04 -8.17 -69.37
C SER A 140 -23.41 -7.42 -68.21
N ALA A 141 -22.07 -7.44 -68.11
CA ALA A 141 -21.34 -6.64 -67.14
C ALA A 141 -21.29 -5.17 -67.59
N ILE A 142 -21.54 -4.26 -66.64
CA ILE A 142 -21.49 -2.83 -66.90
C ILE A 142 -20.06 -2.33 -66.65
N ALA A 143 -19.36 -1.86 -67.68
CA ALA A 143 -18.01 -1.32 -67.57
C ALA A 143 -18.01 0.22 -67.59
N MET A 144 -17.23 0.84 -66.71
CA MET A 144 -16.99 2.28 -66.75
C MET A 144 -15.88 2.59 -67.75
N SER A 145 -16.21 3.25 -68.88
CA SER A 145 -15.22 3.56 -69.91
C SER A 145 -14.52 4.90 -69.70
N GLN A 146 -15.21 5.92 -69.19
CA GLN A 146 -14.65 7.27 -68.95
C GLN A 146 -15.22 7.91 -67.69
N MET A 147 -14.42 8.73 -67.01
CA MET A 147 -14.84 9.46 -65.81
C MET A 147 -14.49 10.95 -65.86
N SER A 148 -15.45 11.80 -65.44
CA SER A 148 -15.24 13.26 -65.29
C SER A 148 -14.18 13.60 -64.25
N LEU A 149 -13.36 14.62 -64.53
CA LEU A 149 -12.35 15.14 -63.60
C LEU A 149 -12.95 15.50 -62.24
N TRP A 150 -14.12 16.14 -62.22
CA TRP A 150 -14.78 16.52 -60.97
C TRP A 150 -15.08 15.29 -60.09
N ARG A 151 -15.62 14.21 -60.66
CA ARG A 151 -15.87 12.97 -59.92
C ARG A 151 -14.58 12.29 -59.46
N LYS A 152 -13.50 12.34 -60.24
CA LYS A 152 -12.18 11.87 -59.79
C LYS A 152 -11.72 12.61 -58.54
N TYR A 153 -11.73 13.94 -58.56
CA TYR A 153 -11.33 14.75 -57.41
C TYR A 153 -12.23 14.51 -56.19
N MET A 154 -13.55 14.36 -56.40
CA MET A 154 -14.49 14.05 -55.33
C MET A 154 -14.24 12.67 -54.72
N LEU A 155 -13.98 11.63 -55.54
CA LEU A 155 -13.65 10.30 -55.04
C LEU A 155 -12.32 10.30 -54.27
N TYR A 156 -11.29 10.97 -54.78
CA TYR A 156 -10.02 11.10 -54.07
C TYR A 156 -10.16 11.86 -52.75
N GLY A 157 -10.76 13.06 -52.79
CA GLY A 157 -10.81 13.98 -51.65
C GLY A 157 -11.81 13.58 -50.57
N LEU A 158 -12.94 12.97 -50.94
CA LEU A 158 -14.02 12.67 -49.99
C LEU A 158 -14.12 11.18 -49.63
N VAL A 159 -13.51 10.27 -50.39
CA VAL A 159 -13.59 8.83 -50.13
C VAL A 159 -12.21 8.24 -49.85
N SER A 160 -11.27 8.30 -50.79
CA SER A 160 -9.97 7.63 -50.65
C SER A 160 -9.09 8.26 -49.57
N MET A 161 -8.96 9.59 -49.55
CA MET A 161 -8.07 10.28 -48.63
C MET A 161 -8.54 10.15 -47.17
N PRO A 162 -9.81 10.38 -46.82
CA PRO A 162 -10.28 10.16 -45.45
C PRO A 162 -10.12 8.71 -44.98
N ARG A 163 -10.42 7.73 -45.85
CA ARG A 163 -10.24 6.29 -45.55
C ARG A 163 -8.77 5.95 -45.28
N MET A 164 -7.85 6.49 -46.08
CA MET A 164 -6.41 6.33 -45.85
C MET A 164 -5.96 6.95 -44.52
N VAL A 165 -6.42 8.17 -44.21
CA VAL A 165 -6.07 8.86 -42.96
C VAL A 165 -6.56 8.06 -41.75
N VAL A 166 -7.82 7.61 -41.77
CA VAL A 166 -8.39 6.79 -40.70
C VAL A 166 -7.63 5.47 -40.56
N ALA A 167 -7.34 4.78 -41.66
CA ALA A 167 -6.59 3.52 -41.62
C ALA A 167 -5.17 3.71 -41.03
N CYS A 168 -4.47 4.79 -41.39
CA CYS A 168 -3.17 5.12 -40.82
C CYS A 168 -3.25 5.50 -39.34
N MET A 169 -4.28 6.27 -38.93
CA MET A 169 -4.49 6.61 -37.52
C MET A 169 -4.76 5.34 -36.69
N LEU A 170 -5.67 4.47 -37.15
CA LEU A 170 -5.98 3.20 -36.51
C LEU A 170 -4.77 2.28 -36.45
N LEU A 171 -3.95 2.22 -37.50
CA LEU A 171 -2.72 1.44 -37.51
C LEU A 171 -1.83 1.80 -36.32
N VAL A 172 -1.59 3.10 -36.09
CA VAL A 172 -0.74 3.58 -35.00
C VAL A 172 -1.42 3.36 -33.65
N THR A 173 -2.66 3.84 -33.49
CA THR A 173 -3.35 3.81 -32.19
C THR A 173 -3.70 2.40 -31.76
N GLY A 174 -4.14 1.55 -32.68
CA GLY A 174 -4.45 0.15 -32.41
C GLY A 174 -3.21 -0.66 -32.02
N THR A 175 -2.06 -0.38 -32.64
CA THR A 175 -0.79 -1.04 -32.28
C THR A 175 -0.36 -0.64 -30.87
N GLN A 176 -0.45 0.65 -30.52
CA GLN A 176 -0.14 1.13 -29.17
C GLN A 176 -1.11 0.57 -28.13
N TYR A 177 -2.41 0.54 -28.43
CA TYR A 177 -3.44 0.00 -27.54
C TYR A 177 -3.23 -1.48 -27.23
N LEU A 178 -2.98 -2.30 -28.26
CA LEU A 178 -2.66 -3.73 -28.07
C LEU A 178 -1.36 -3.94 -27.31
N ALA A 179 -0.33 -3.16 -27.63
CA ALA A 179 0.96 -3.28 -26.96
C ALA A 179 0.91 -2.87 -25.48
N ASN A 180 -0.08 -2.08 -25.07
CA ASN A 180 -0.25 -1.59 -23.70
C ASN A 180 -1.24 -2.43 -22.86
N THR A 181 -1.65 -3.62 -23.34
CA THR A 181 -2.58 -4.49 -22.61
C THR A 181 -1.82 -5.60 -21.86
N LEU A 182 -1.93 -5.65 -20.52
CA LEU A 182 -1.29 -6.68 -19.68
C LEU A 182 -2.10 -7.96 -19.56
N ASN A 183 -3.43 -7.85 -19.46
CA ASN A 183 -4.30 -9.01 -19.31
C ASN A 183 -4.39 -9.77 -20.64
N LEU A 184 -4.02 -11.04 -20.62
CA LEU A 184 -3.97 -11.89 -21.82
C LEU A 184 -5.35 -12.10 -22.46
N SER A 185 -6.41 -12.13 -21.64
CA SER A 185 -7.79 -12.31 -22.14
C SER A 185 -8.27 -11.05 -22.85
N ASP A 186 -8.00 -9.88 -22.25
CA ASP A 186 -8.36 -8.59 -22.83
C ASP A 186 -7.60 -8.32 -24.12
N LEU A 187 -6.33 -8.74 -24.20
CA LEU A 187 -5.50 -8.57 -25.39
C LEU A 187 -6.15 -9.19 -26.65
N ILE A 188 -6.70 -10.40 -26.54
CA ILE A 188 -7.37 -11.08 -27.66
C ILE A 188 -8.69 -10.37 -27.99
N LEU A 189 -9.48 -10.02 -26.97
CA LEU A 189 -10.76 -9.33 -27.14
C LEU A 189 -10.57 -7.97 -27.84
N ASN A 190 -9.55 -7.23 -27.41
CA ASN A 190 -9.18 -5.92 -27.95
C ASN A 190 -8.73 -6.02 -29.40
N ALA A 191 -7.97 -7.05 -29.77
CA ALA A 191 -7.54 -7.26 -31.16
C ALA A 191 -8.73 -7.52 -32.10
N VAL A 192 -9.70 -8.32 -31.67
CA VAL A 192 -10.92 -8.59 -32.43
C VAL A 192 -11.81 -7.35 -32.51
N ALA A 193 -11.95 -6.59 -31.41
CA ALA A 193 -12.74 -5.36 -31.38
C ALA A 193 -12.17 -4.29 -32.33
N LEU A 194 -10.84 -4.16 -32.41
CA LEU A 194 -10.20 -3.27 -33.36
C LEU A 194 -10.43 -3.69 -34.82
N ALA A 195 -10.42 -5.00 -35.12
CA ALA A 195 -10.75 -5.49 -36.46
C ALA A 195 -12.19 -5.13 -36.87
N PHE A 196 -13.14 -5.22 -35.94
CA PHE A 196 -14.52 -4.79 -36.18
C PHE A 196 -14.63 -3.29 -36.57
N ILE A 197 -13.79 -2.41 -36.02
CA ILE A 197 -13.80 -0.99 -36.37
C ILE A 197 -13.38 -0.76 -37.83
N LEU A 198 -12.46 -1.58 -38.36
CA LEU A 198 -12.06 -1.51 -39.77
C LEU A 198 -13.21 -1.91 -40.70
N ASP A 199 -13.98 -2.94 -40.34
CA ASP A 199 -15.11 -3.43 -41.15
C ASP A 199 -16.40 -2.58 -40.99
N LEU A 200 -16.34 -1.49 -40.22
CA LEU A 200 -17.50 -0.66 -39.90
C LEU A 200 -18.10 0.02 -41.15
N ASP A 201 -17.29 0.36 -42.13
CA ASP A 201 -17.75 1.01 -43.36
C ASP A 201 -18.56 0.03 -44.22
N GLU A 202 -18.10 -1.21 -44.34
CA GLU A 202 -18.82 -2.31 -44.99
C GLU A 202 -20.15 -2.60 -44.26
N LEU A 203 -20.13 -2.60 -42.93
CA LEU A 203 -21.32 -2.80 -42.12
C LEU A 203 -22.36 -1.69 -42.35
N ILE A 204 -21.94 -0.42 -42.29
CA ILE A 204 -22.82 0.74 -42.54
C ILE A 204 -23.35 0.72 -43.98
N ALA A 205 -22.50 0.39 -44.95
CA ALA A 205 -22.93 0.26 -46.34
C ALA A 205 -23.97 -0.85 -46.51
N SER A 206 -23.75 -2.03 -45.90
CA SER A 206 -24.68 -3.16 -45.99
C SER A 206 -26.05 -2.85 -45.40
N ALA A 207 -26.10 -2.05 -44.32
CA ALA A 207 -27.31 -1.71 -43.59
C ALA A 207 -28.10 -0.55 -44.22
N PHE A 208 -27.41 0.50 -44.67
CA PHE A 208 -28.06 1.76 -45.05
C PHE A 208 -27.98 2.09 -46.56
N MET A 209 -27.24 1.31 -47.38
CA MET A 209 -27.19 1.54 -48.81
C MET A 209 -28.56 1.26 -49.47
N PRO A 210 -29.15 2.21 -50.22
CA PRO A 210 -30.41 1.99 -50.93
C PRO A 210 -30.30 0.90 -52.01
N ARG A 211 -31.41 0.20 -52.31
CA ARG A 211 -31.44 -0.95 -53.25
C ARG A 211 -30.92 -0.63 -54.66
N ARG A 212 -31.16 0.59 -55.17
CA ARG A 212 -30.75 0.98 -56.55
C ARG A 212 -29.23 1.05 -56.74
N PRO A 213 -28.46 1.81 -55.94
CA PRO A 213 -27.00 1.79 -56.03
C PRO A 213 -26.39 0.43 -55.68
N ARG A 214 -27.02 -0.37 -54.82
CA ARG A 214 -26.58 -1.75 -54.54
C ARG A 214 -26.69 -2.63 -55.79
N PHE A 215 -27.83 -2.58 -56.50
CA PHE A 215 -28.01 -3.28 -57.77
C PHE A 215 -27.01 -2.82 -58.84
N LEU A 216 -26.68 -1.52 -58.89
CA LEU A 216 -25.66 -1.00 -59.81
C LEU A 216 -24.25 -1.47 -59.44
N LEU A 217 -23.89 -1.51 -58.15
CA LEU A 217 -22.61 -2.03 -57.68
C LEU A 217 -22.46 -3.53 -57.95
N GLU A 218 -23.52 -4.31 -57.76
CA GLU A 218 -23.54 -5.76 -58.06
C GLU A 218 -23.43 -6.06 -59.57
N ARG A 219 -23.83 -5.12 -60.43
CA ARG A 219 -23.76 -5.23 -61.90
C ARG A 219 -22.55 -4.53 -62.53
N LEU A 220 -21.85 -3.70 -61.75
CA LEU A 220 -20.61 -3.04 -62.17
C LEU A 220 -19.52 -4.11 -62.24
N GLY A 221 -18.94 -4.27 -63.42
CA GLY A 221 -17.79 -5.15 -63.62
C GLY A 221 -16.55 -4.64 -62.89
N THR A 222 -15.50 -5.46 -62.83
CA THR A 222 -14.23 -5.07 -62.23
C THR A 222 -13.61 -3.87 -62.97
N LEU A 223 -13.17 -2.86 -62.22
CA LEU A 223 -12.48 -1.71 -62.81
C LEU A 223 -11.14 -2.17 -63.39
N ARG A 224 -10.93 -1.96 -64.70
CA ARG A 224 -9.67 -2.32 -65.37
C ARG A 224 -8.56 -1.38 -64.91
N VAL A 225 -7.56 -1.91 -64.22
CA VAL A 225 -6.32 -1.18 -63.90
C VAL A 225 -5.40 -1.28 -65.11
N THR A 226 -5.11 -0.14 -65.76
CA THR A 226 -4.21 -0.11 -66.92
C THR A 226 -2.78 -0.37 -66.45
N GLN A 227 -2.24 -1.55 -66.74
CA GLN A 227 -0.83 -1.84 -66.50
C GLN A 227 0.02 -0.97 -67.43
N SER A 228 0.94 -0.19 -66.87
CA SER A 228 1.82 0.71 -67.63
C SER A 228 2.76 -0.11 -68.54
N PRO A 229 2.69 0.04 -69.88
CA PRO A 229 3.59 -0.68 -70.78
C PRO A 229 4.98 -0.02 -70.73
N VAL A 230 5.96 -0.70 -70.12
CA VAL A 230 7.39 -0.39 -70.36
C VAL A 230 7.86 -1.30 -71.50
N PRO A 231 8.32 -0.77 -72.65
CA PRO A 231 8.64 -1.58 -73.82
C PRO A 231 9.83 -2.53 -73.55
N GLY A 232 9.68 -3.82 -73.89
CA GLY A 232 10.77 -4.81 -73.91
C GLY A 232 10.73 -5.97 -72.90
N LEU A 233 9.72 -6.09 -72.03
CA LEU A 233 9.65 -7.15 -70.99
C LEU A 233 8.22 -7.74 -70.82
N GLU A 234 7.50 -8.02 -71.91
CA GLU A 234 6.05 -8.24 -71.87
C GLU A 234 5.58 -9.57 -71.24
N GLN A 235 6.39 -10.65 -71.27
CA GLN A 235 5.93 -11.96 -70.77
C GLN A 235 6.26 -12.25 -69.30
N PHE A 236 7.18 -11.50 -68.67
CA PHE A 236 7.60 -11.72 -67.27
C PHE A 236 6.90 -10.80 -66.25
N LYS A 237 6.08 -9.84 -66.70
CA LYS A 237 5.62 -8.72 -65.87
C LYS A 237 4.37 -8.95 -65.03
N VAL A 238 3.41 -9.73 -65.51
CA VAL A 238 2.13 -9.92 -64.78
C VAL A 238 2.37 -10.60 -63.42
N GLY A 239 3.35 -11.50 -63.33
CA GLY A 239 3.74 -12.10 -62.05
C GLY A 239 4.72 -11.26 -61.23
N LEU A 240 5.53 -10.39 -61.84
CA LEU A 240 6.57 -9.63 -61.14
C LEU A 240 5.99 -8.47 -60.33
N GLN A 241 5.01 -7.74 -60.86
CA GLN A 241 4.38 -6.63 -60.15
C GLN A 241 3.64 -7.10 -58.90
N GLU A 242 2.83 -8.16 -59.00
CA GLU A 242 2.13 -8.76 -57.85
C GLU A 242 3.12 -9.26 -56.78
N ARG A 243 4.21 -9.92 -57.21
CA ARG A 243 5.28 -10.34 -56.30
C ARG A 243 5.96 -9.17 -55.58
N ILE A 244 6.16 -8.03 -56.27
CA ILE A 244 6.74 -6.84 -55.63
C ILE A 244 5.79 -6.31 -54.55
N TRP A 245 4.49 -6.22 -54.82
CA TRP A 245 3.50 -5.79 -53.83
C TRP A 245 3.46 -6.73 -52.62
N ASP A 246 3.54 -8.04 -52.82
CA ASP A 246 3.56 -9.01 -51.73
C ASP A 246 4.85 -8.95 -50.91
N VAL A 247 6.00 -8.77 -51.56
CA VAL A 247 7.28 -8.54 -50.88
C VAL A 247 7.24 -7.24 -50.08
N LEU A 248 6.65 -6.16 -50.62
CA LEU A 248 6.47 -4.90 -49.91
C LEU A 248 5.58 -5.06 -48.69
N LYS A 249 4.43 -5.75 -48.81
CA LYS A 249 3.53 -6.07 -47.68
C LYS A 249 4.27 -6.80 -46.56
N ILE A 250 4.99 -7.88 -46.90
CA ILE A 250 5.76 -8.67 -45.94
C ILE A 250 6.85 -7.80 -45.30
N THR A 251 7.53 -6.97 -46.08
CA THR A 251 8.59 -6.08 -45.58
C THR A 251 8.02 -5.06 -44.58
N PHE A 252 6.91 -4.39 -44.91
CA PHE A 252 6.26 -3.45 -43.99
C PHE A 252 5.74 -4.14 -42.73
N LEU A 253 5.19 -5.36 -42.85
CA LEU A 253 4.75 -6.15 -41.71
C LEU A 253 5.92 -6.49 -40.77
N ILE A 254 7.04 -6.98 -41.30
CA ILE A 254 8.24 -7.29 -40.51
C ILE A 254 8.78 -6.03 -39.83
N ILE A 255 8.90 -4.92 -40.57
CA ILE A 255 9.36 -3.64 -40.00
C ILE A 255 8.42 -3.18 -38.88
N GLY A 256 7.10 -3.25 -39.08
CA GLY A 256 6.10 -2.88 -38.08
C GLY A 256 6.20 -3.74 -36.82
N LEU A 257 6.43 -5.05 -36.95
CA LEU A 257 6.64 -5.96 -35.82
C LEU A 257 7.93 -5.67 -35.08
N VAL A 258 9.04 -5.42 -35.79
CA VAL A 258 10.32 -5.06 -35.18
C VAL A 258 10.21 -3.74 -34.43
N ILE A 259 9.56 -2.73 -35.01
CA ILE A 259 9.31 -1.45 -34.34
C ILE A 259 8.45 -1.65 -33.10
N SER A 260 7.33 -2.39 -33.21
CA SER A 260 6.43 -2.66 -32.07
C SER A 260 7.16 -3.42 -30.96
N TRP A 261 8.01 -4.37 -31.31
CA TRP A 261 8.83 -5.10 -30.34
C TRP A 261 9.80 -4.17 -29.60
N LEU A 262 10.60 -3.40 -30.33
CA LEU A 262 11.66 -2.57 -29.75
C LEU A 262 11.13 -1.37 -28.96
N TYR A 263 10.07 -0.72 -29.44
CA TYR A 263 9.60 0.54 -28.88
C TYR A 263 8.38 0.41 -27.96
N LEU A 264 7.59 -0.66 -28.07
CA LEU A 264 6.35 -0.81 -27.27
C LEU A 264 6.42 -2.04 -26.35
N LEU A 265 6.67 -3.23 -26.89
CA LEU A 265 6.62 -4.47 -26.09
C LEU A 265 7.82 -4.64 -25.15
N GLN A 266 9.04 -4.40 -25.62
CA GLN A 266 10.24 -4.51 -24.80
C GLN A 266 10.20 -3.58 -23.57
N PRO A 267 9.90 -2.27 -23.70
CA PRO A 267 9.82 -1.41 -22.52
C PRO A 267 8.70 -1.82 -21.56
N LEU A 268 7.53 -2.25 -22.07
CA LEU A 268 6.46 -2.75 -21.20
C LEU A 268 6.89 -4.02 -20.46
N HIS A 269 7.55 -4.95 -21.14
CA HIS A 269 8.06 -6.18 -20.53
C HIS A 269 9.09 -5.89 -19.42
N GLN A 270 9.98 -4.91 -19.64
CA GLN A 270 10.91 -4.48 -18.60
C GLN A 270 10.19 -3.85 -17.40
N ARG A 271 9.18 -3.00 -17.63
CA ARG A 271 8.37 -2.40 -16.57
C ARG A 271 7.56 -3.47 -15.80
N SER A 272 7.02 -4.49 -16.48
CA SER A 272 6.30 -5.58 -15.83
C SER A 272 7.21 -6.41 -14.93
N HIS A 273 8.43 -6.73 -15.40
CA HIS A 273 9.44 -7.39 -14.58
C HIS A 273 9.86 -6.53 -13.39
N LEU A 274 10.02 -5.24 -13.58
CA LEU A 274 10.36 -4.31 -12.50
C LEU A 274 9.24 -4.23 -11.47
N ALA A 275 7.97 -4.14 -11.88
CA ALA A 275 6.81 -4.15 -10.99
C ALA A 275 6.75 -5.43 -10.15
N LEU A 276 6.95 -6.59 -10.80
CA LEU A 276 7.01 -7.88 -10.12
C LEU A 276 8.17 -7.94 -9.13
N ASN A 277 9.35 -7.43 -9.50
CA ASN A 277 10.49 -7.35 -8.60
C ASN A 277 10.22 -6.42 -7.41
N ILE A 278 9.61 -5.25 -7.65
CA ILE A 278 9.24 -4.31 -6.58
C ILE A 278 8.34 -5.01 -5.57
N LEU A 279 7.35 -5.79 -6.00
CA LEU A 279 6.39 -6.44 -5.10
C LEU A 279 6.92 -7.73 -4.46
N CYS A 280 7.62 -8.57 -5.23
CA CYS A 280 7.87 -9.97 -4.87
C CYS A 280 9.35 -10.39 -4.84
N SER A 281 10.32 -9.55 -5.20
CA SER A 281 11.74 -9.92 -5.03
C SER A 281 12.18 -9.87 -3.56
N GLY A 282 13.29 -10.50 -3.19
CA GLY A 282 13.86 -10.40 -1.84
C GLY A 282 13.06 -11.12 -0.74
N GLU A 283 13.35 -10.77 0.51
CA GLU A 283 12.69 -11.38 1.67
C GLU A 283 11.24 -10.93 1.78
N GLN A 284 10.33 -11.89 1.88
CA GLN A 284 8.89 -11.66 2.02
C GLN A 284 8.40 -12.02 3.42
N ASP A 285 9.12 -12.90 4.13
CA ASP A 285 8.66 -13.54 5.36
C ASP A 285 9.07 -12.73 6.60
N PHE A 286 8.70 -11.46 6.63
CA PHE A 286 8.83 -10.61 7.81
C PHE A 286 7.68 -9.60 7.90
N ILE A 287 7.45 -9.14 9.13
CA ILE A 287 6.51 -8.06 9.45
C ILE A 287 7.18 -7.03 10.34
N TYR A 288 6.66 -5.81 10.35
CA TYR A 288 7.07 -4.78 11.29
C TYR A 288 5.87 -4.17 12.00
N ALA A 289 6.12 -3.63 13.20
CA ALA A 289 5.19 -2.82 13.95
C ALA A 289 5.91 -1.59 14.49
N VAL A 290 5.20 -0.47 14.55
CA VAL A 290 5.70 0.75 15.19
C VAL A 290 5.19 0.78 16.62
N ASN A 291 6.10 0.82 17.58
CA ASN A 291 5.72 0.95 18.98
C ASN A 291 5.14 2.36 19.22
N SER A 292 3.84 2.43 19.54
CA SER A 292 3.14 3.71 19.69
C SER A 292 3.67 4.61 20.81
N ALA A 293 4.42 4.07 21.78
CA ALA A 293 4.98 4.84 22.88
C ALA A 293 6.38 5.40 22.57
N THR A 294 7.18 4.68 21.77
CA THR A 294 8.58 5.05 21.50
C THR A 294 8.84 5.51 20.06
N GLY A 295 7.91 5.24 19.15
CA GLY A 295 8.11 5.46 17.70
C GLY A 295 9.14 4.52 17.07
N ILE A 296 9.64 3.53 17.81
CA ILE A 296 10.63 2.58 17.32
C ILE A 296 9.93 1.54 16.43
N ILE A 297 10.54 1.26 15.28
CA ILE A 297 10.10 0.20 14.37
C ILE A 297 10.73 -1.11 14.82
N GLU A 298 9.91 -2.07 15.19
CA GLU A 298 10.31 -3.43 15.53
C GLU A 298 9.91 -4.35 14.38
N ALA A 299 10.87 -5.07 13.81
CA ALA A 299 10.64 -6.06 12.77
C ALA A 299 10.86 -7.46 13.32
N ALA A 300 10.00 -8.40 12.91
CA ALA A 300 10.09 -9.80 13.28
C ALA A 300 9.90 -10.69 12.05
N PRO A 301 10.62 -11.82 11.95
CA PRO A 301 10.37 -12.79 10.90
C PRO A 301 8.98 -13.41 11.07
N THR A 302 8.31 -13.68 9.96
CA THR A 302 7.11 -14.51 9.95
C THR A 302 7.51 -15.99 9.96
N PHE A 303 6.68 -16.85 10.54
CA PHE A 303 7.00 -18.27 10.70
C PHE A 303 6.07 -19.14 9.87
N HIS A 304 6.65 -20.07 9.12
CA HIS A 304 5.90 -21.05 8.37
C HIS A 304 5.40 -22.16 9.30
N ARG A 305 4.08 -22.36 9.37
CA ARG A 305 3.51 -23.58 9.95
C ARG A 305 3.49 -24.66 8.86
N GLU A 306 4.52 -25.50 8.80
CA GLU A 306 4.52 -26.67 7.90
C GLU A 306 3.53 -27.71 8.44
N GLY A 307 2.44 -27.94 7.72
CA GLY A 307 1.37 -28.88 8.05
C GLY A 307 0.16 -28.66 7.15
N PRO A 308 -0.76 -29.64 6.99
CA PRO A 308 -2.01 -29.41 6.26
C PRO A 308 -2.71 -28.19 6.87
N LEU A 309 -3.40 -27.39 6.03
CA LEU A 309 -4.10 -26.14 6.38
C LEU A 309 -4.92 -26.29 7.68
N THR A 310 -4.28 -26.10 8.82
CA THR A 310 -4.91 -26.12 10.13
C THR A 310 -5.29 -24.68 10.41
N LEU A 311 -6.60 -24.46 10.50
CA LEU A 311 -7.17 -23.19 10.91
C LEU A 311 -6.41 -22.67 12.13
N SER A 312 -6.07 -21.38 12.13
CA SER A 312 -5.49 -20.76 13.32
C SER A 312 -6.46 -20.87 14.50
N TRP A 313 -5.98 -20.83 15.73
CA TRP A 313 -6.83 -20.88 16.92
C TRP A 313 -7.92 -19.78 16.91
N GLN A 314 -7.62 -18.63 16.31
CA GLN A 314 -8.58 -17.55 16.11
C GLN A 314 -9.64 -17.90 15.07
N GLN A 315 -9.22 -18.47 13.93
CA GLN A 315 -10.14 -18.91 12.87
C GLN A 315 -11.03 -20.06 13.34
N GLU A 316 -10.49 -21.01 14.11
CA GLU A 316 -11.28 -22.09 14.70
C GLU A 316 -12.31 -21.55 15.70
N GLY A 317 -11.95 -20.56 16.53
CA GLY A 317 -12.88 -19.88 17.42
C GLY A 317 -14.03 -19.19 16.68
N VAL A 318 -13.71 -18.46 15.60
CA VAL A 318 -14.71 -17.80 14.75
C VAL A 318 -15.63 -18.83 14.08
N LEU A 319 -15.07 -19.92 13.53
CA LEU A 319 -15.87 -20.95 12.86
C LEU A 319 -16.77 -21.73 13.83
N ARG A 320 -16.30 -21.98 15.05
CA ARG A 320 -17.12 -22.56 16.14
C ARG A 320 -18.27 -21.64 16.53
N HIS A 321 -18.05 -20.33 16.57
CA HIS A 321 -19.12 -19.35 16.82
C HIS A 321 -20.03 -19.11 15.62
N ALA A 322 -19.51 -19.23 14.40
CA ALA A 322 -20.30 -19.16 13.17
C ALA A 322 -21.18 -20.41 12.96
N ASN A 323 -21.01 -21.45 13.79
CA ASN A 323 -21.78 -22.70 13.76
C ASN A 323 -21.81 -23.34 12.35
N ILE A 324 -20.67 -23.30 11.66
CA ILE A 324 -20.53 -23.89 10.32
C ILE A 324 -20.19 -25.37 10.47
N THR A 325 -21.07 -26.26 9.99
CA THR A 325 -20.78 -27.70 9.87
C THR A 325 -19.88 -27.95 8.65
N LEU A 326 -18.56 -27.83 8.84
CA LEU A 326 -17.59 -28.26 7.83
C LEU A 326 -17.51 -29.79 7.81
N SER A 327 -18.15 -30.42 6.81
CA SER A 327 -18.08 -31.88 6.58
C SER A 327 -16.78 -32.30 5.87
N LEU A 328 -15.64 -31.68 6.20
CA LEU A 328 -14.35 -32.01 5.62
C LEU A 328 -13.58 -32.94 6.56
N ALA A 329 -13.69 -34.24 6.24
CA ALA A 329 -12.79 -35.36 6.54
C ALA A 329 -12.17 -35.47 7.95
N ARG A 330 -12.71 -36.43 8.72
CA ARG A 330 -12.19 -37.21 9.86
C ARG A 330 -11.20 -36.53 10.84
N PRO A 331 -11.46 -36.59 12.17
CA PRO A 331 -10.42 -36.34 13.15
C PRO A 331 -9.34 -37.43 13.00
N LEU A 332 -8.11 -37.05 12.67
CA LEU A 332 -6.95 -37.91 12.88
C LEU A 332 -6.68 -37.95 14.39
N GLU A 333 -7.40 -38.83 15.09
CA GLU A 333 -6.86 -39.51 16.25
C GLU A 333 -5.57 -40.23 15.80
N GLY A 334 -4.45 -39.91 16.43
CA GLY A 334 -3.18 -40.61 16.22
C GLY A 334 -2.08 -39.77 15.57
N LEU A 335 -1.50 -38.85 16.33
CA LEU A 335 -0.07 -38.55 16.24
C LEU A 335 0.43 -38.45 17.67
N ASP A 336 1.19 -39.48 18.05
CA ASP A 336 1.94 -39.57 19.30
C ASP A 336 2.76 -38.29 19.53
N MET A 337 2.67 -37.78 20.75
CA MET A 337 3.56 -36.76 21.27
C MET A 337 4.92 -37.40 21.58
N ASP A 338 5.70 -37.68 20.54
CA ASP A 338 7.10 -38.08 20.71
C ASP A 338 7.96 -36.85 21.03
N PHE A 339 8.39 -36.82 22.29
CA PHE A 339 9.43 -35.96 22.82
C PHE A 339 10.76 -36.27 22.10
N VAL A 340 11.10 -35.52 21.06
CA VAL A 340 12.44 -35.59 20.45
C VAL A 340 13.34 -34.51 21.03
N SER A 341 14.18 -34.96 21.96
CA SER A 341 15.44 -34.33 22.35
C SER A 341 16.34 -34.15 21.11
N LEU A 342 16.79 -32.92 20.84
CA LEU A 342 18.01 -32.70 20.05
C LEU A 342 18.91 -31.67 20.75
N GLN A 343 19.93 -32.23 21.40
CA GLN A 343 21.20 -31.59 21.69
C GLN A 343 21.96 -31.24 20.40
N GLN A 344 22.79 -30.20 20.53
CA GLN A 344 24.04 -29.91 19.80
C GLN A 344 23.98 -29.34 18.36
N GLY A 345 24.58 -28.15 18.25
CA GLY A 345 25.02 -27.53 17.00
C GLY A 345 25.41 -26.07 17.22
N ASP A 346 26.61 -25.82 17.77
CA ASP A 346 27.25 -24.49 17.75
C ASP A 346 27.62 -24.08 16.31
N PRO A 347 27.86 -22.78 16.06
CA PRO A 347 29.24 -22.44 15.75
C PRO A 347 29.82 -21.31 16.63
N ALA A 348 31.11 -21.48 16.87
CA ALA A 348 32.01 -20.64 17.66
C ALA A 348 32.30 -19.26 17.05
N PHE A 349 32.64 -18.29 17.90
CA PHE A 349 33.85 -17.46 17.74
C PHE A 349 34.48 -17.16 19.11
N LEU A 350 35.78 -17.43 19.19
CA LEU A 350 36.69 -17.29 20.32
C LEU A 350 37.18 -15.85 20.52
N GLY A 351 37.58 -15.53 21.75
CA GLY A 351 38.37 -14.35 22.11
C GLY A 351 38.48 -14.19 23.62
N GLU A 352 39.49 -14.83 24.21
CA GLU A 352 39.89 -14.77 25.63
C GLU A 352 40.46 -13.40 26.04
N ASP A 353 40.44 -13.22 27.37
CA ASP A 353 41.32 -12.45 28.24
C ASP A 353 40.89 -11.10 28.84
N ALA A 354 41.19 -11.04 30.13
CA ALA A 354 40.79 -10.15 31.20
C ALA A 354 41.27 -8.70 31.05
N ASP A 355 40.49 -7.72 31.51
CA ASP A 355 40.65 -7.11 32.85
C ASP A 355 39.56 -6.03 33.12
N ASP A 356 39.23 -5.89 34.41
CA ASP A 356 38.38 -4.95 35.17
C ASP A 356 37.38 -3.91 34.55
N THR A 357 36.15 -3.96 35.10
CA THR A 357 35.02 -2.96 35.16
C THR A 357 34.27 -2.59 33.85
N PRO A 358 32.93 -2.32 33.82
CA PRO A 358 31.99 -1.94 34.89
C PRO A 358 30.61 -2.67 34.94
N THR A 359 29.99 -2.70 36.12
CA THR A 359 28.74 -3.43 36.45
C THR A 359 27.43 -2.64 36.20
N MET A 360 27.42 -1.65 35.30
CA MET A 360 26.20 -0.84 35.02
C MET A 360 25.76 -0.86 33.54
N GLN A 361 26.61 -1.27 32.61
CA GLN A 361 26.23 -1.44 31.19
C GLN A 361 25.76 -2.86 30.84
N LYS A 362 26.13 -3.87 31.63
CA LYS A 362 25.69 -5.27 31.40
C LYS A 362 24.21 -5.51 31.70
N LEU A 363 23.55 -4.66 32.49
CA LEU A 363 22.11 -4.75 32.77
C LEU A 363 21.24 -4.20 31.63
N ALA A 364 21.76 -3.30 30.80
CA ALA A 364 21.08 -2.85 29.59
C ALA A 364 21.26 -3.84 28.43
N GLY A 365 22.44 -4.46 28.31
CA GLY A 365 22.71 -5.50 27.30
C GLY A 365 22.01 -6.84 27.57
N GLY A 366 21.79 -7.20 28.83
CA GLY A 366 21.07 -8.43 29.20
C GLY A 366 19.57 -8.42 28.86
N ALA A 367 18.97 -7.24 28.69
CA ALA A 367 17.56 -7.12 28.33
C ALA A 367 17.27 -7.47 26.87
N MET A 368 18.26 -7.38 25.96
CA MET A 368 18.09 -7.74 24.55
C MET A 368 18.31 -9.23 24.25
N LEU A 369 19.08 -9.95 25.09
CA LEU A 369 19.28 -11.40 24.92
C LEU A 369 18.20 -12.26 25.60
N LEU A 370 17.35 -11.67 26.44
CA LEU A 370 16.22 -12.36 27.05
C LEU A 370 14.94 -12.38 26.19
N GLN A 371 14.98 -11.89 24.94
CA GLN A 371 13.81 -11.94 24.06
C GLN A 371 13.53 -13.35 23.49
N ARG A 372 14.48 -14.30 23.61
CA ARG A 372 14.31 -15.67 23.08
C ARG A 372 13.89 -16.72 24.13
N GLN A 373 13.83 -16.38 25.42
CA GLN A 373 13.52 -17.34 26.50
C GLN A 373 12.38 -16.94 27.45
N VAL A 374 11.75 -15.77 27.27
CA VAL A 374 10.70 -15.32 28.20
C VAL A 374 9.35 -16.04 28.00
N ASN A 375 9.08 -16.64 26.83
CA ASN A 375 7.84 -17.39 26.62
C ASN A 375 7.92 -18.90 26.94
N TYR A 376 9.09 -19.45 27.26
CA TYR A 376 9.24 -20.90 27.52
C TYR A 376 9.51 -21.28 28.99
N HIS A 377 9.83 -20.32 29.88
CA HIS A 377 10.17 -20.63 31.28
C HIS A 377 9.31 -19.96 32.36
N ALA A 378 8.13 -19.46 31.99
CA ALA A 378 7.18 -18.86 32.94
C ALA A 378 6.60 -19.84 33.99
N ARG A 379 6.94 -21.14 33.98
CA ARG A 379 6.43 -22.11 34.96
C ARG A 379 7.45 -22.79 35.87
N THR A 380 8.76 -22.69 35.61
CA THR A 380 9.74 -23.46 36.41
C THR A 380 11.09 -22.76 36.49
N THR A 381 11.22 -21.70 37.30
CA THR A 381 12.51 -21.40 37.94
C THR A 381 12.30 -20.68 39.28
N PRO A 382 13.07 -21.02 40.33
CA PRO A 382 13.06 -20.31 41.61
C PRO A 382 13.58 -18.86 41.52
N PHE A 383 14.19 -18.47 40.39
CA PHE A 383 14.82 -17.17 40.19
C PHE A 383 13.82 -15.99 40.18
N LEU A 384 12.60 -16.21 39.67
CA LEU A 384 11.54 -15.18 39.70
C LEU A 384 10.88 -15.04 41.09
N LYS A 385 10.98 -16.03 41.98
CA LYS A 385 10.47 -15.93 43.35
C LYS A 385 11.31 -14.98 44.21
N THR A 386 12.62 -14.91 43.98
CA THR A 386 13.54 -14.02 44.71
C THR A 386 13.35 -12.54 44.36
N LEU A 387 12.68 -12.22 43.25
CA LEU A 387 12.38 -10.85 42.83
C LEU A 387 11.04 -10.32 43.38
N SER A 388 10.24 -11.10 44.10
CA SER A 388 8.92 -10.68 44.59
C SER A 388 8.93 -9.44 45.53
N LYS A 389 10.06 -9.13 46.18
CA LYS A 389 10.24 -7.89 46.98
C LYS A 389 10.89 -6.72 46.21
N SER A 390 11.46 -6.97 45.03
CA SER A 390 12.22 -6.00 44.21
C SER A 390 11.49 -5.61 42.91
N ARG A 391 10.53 -6.44 42.48
CA ARG A 391 9.76 -6.34 41.24
C ARG A 391 8.98 -5.03 41.09
N ASP A 392 8.37 -4.58 42.16
CA ASP A 392 7.57 -3.37 42.14
C ASP A 392 8.39 -2.09 41.88
N HIS A 393 9.66 -2.10 42.30
CA HIS A 393 10.50 -0.91 42.17
C HIS A 393 10.74 -0.58 40.70
N PHE A 394 10.93 -1.60 39.85
CA PHE A 394 11.15 -1.43 38.41
C PHE A 394 9.91 -0.91 37.68
N CYS A 395 8.71 -1.28 38.12
CA CYS A 395 7.47 -0.78 37.52
C CYS A 395 7.32 0.74 37.69
N ALA A 396 7.83 1.30 38.79
CA ALA A 396 7.79 2.74 39.08
C ALA A 396 9.01 3.53 38.58
N VAL A 397 9.87 2.97 37.72
CA VAL A 397 10.98 3.70 37.09
C VAL A 397 10.55 4.26 35.74
N TYR A 398 10.71 5.57 35.54
CA TYR A 398 10.33 6.26 34.31
C TYR A 398 10.82 5.55 33.03
N ASN A 399 12.12 5.24 32.95
CA ASN A 399 12.76 4.66 31.76
C ASN A 399 12.44 3.16 31.48
N LEU A 400 11.62 2.51 32.30
CA LEU A 400 11.30 1.08 32.17
C LEU A 400 9.91 0.83 31.58
N SER A 401 9.57 1.53 30.50
CA SER A 401 8.29 1.35 29.79
C SER A 401 8.11 -0.07 29.25
N SER A 402 9.18 -0.71 28.78
CA SER A 402 9.15 -2.10 28.29
C SER A 402 8.74 -3.09 29.38
N VAL A 403 9.11 -2.86 30.64
CA VAL A 403 8.71 -3.73 31.76
C VAL A 403 7.19 -3.65 31.96
N ARG A 404 6.62 -2.46 31.88
CA ARG A 404 5.16 -2.25 31.99
C ARG A 404 4.41 -2.82 30.78
N ALA A 405 4.99 -2.76 29.58
CA ALA A 405 4.38 -3.31 28.37
C ALA A 405 4.37 -4.84 28.38
N LEU A 406 5.46 -5.47 28.84
CA LEU A 406 5.62 -6.92 28.87
C LEU A 406 4.96 -7.58 30.09
N CYS A 407 4.85 -6.86 31.21
CA CYS A 407 4.33 -7.37 32.47
C CYS A 407 3.21 -6.46 33.03
N PRO A 408 2.13 -6.20 32.26
CA PRO A 408 1.15 -5.18 32.61
C PRO A 408 0.40 -5.48 33.92
N GLN A 409 -0.04 -6.72 34.12
CA GLN A 409 -0.74 -7.13 35.35
C GLN A 409 0.19 -7.11 36.56
N THR A 410 1.42 -7.58 36.39
CA THR A 410 2.46 -7.56 37.43
C THR A 410 2.80 -6.14 37.87
N CYS A 411 2.82 -5.20 36.93
CA CYS A 411 3.01 -3.78 37.21
C CYS A 411 1.72 -3.07 37.61
N GLY A 412 0.58 -3.76 37.66
CA GLY A 412 -0.72 -3.19 38.01
C GLY A 412 -1.21 -2.12 37.03
N CYS A 413 -0.99 -2.31 35.72
CA CYS A 413 -1.56 -1.43 34.70
C CYS A 413 -3.10 -1.50 34.65
N ASP A 414 -3.67 -2.59 35.14
CA ASP A 414 -5.10 -2.88 35.31
C ASP A 414 -5.60 -2.64 36.75
N ASP A 415 -4.71 -2.35 37.70
CA ASP A 415 -5.07 -2.11 39.10
C ASP A 415 -5.22 -0.60 39.38
N PRO A 416 -6.43 -0.12 39.72
CA PRO A 416 -6.64 1.30 40.00
C PRO A 416 -6.22 1.76 41.41
N LEU A 417 -6.02 0.85 42.37
CA LEU A 417 -5.85 1.20 43.78
C LEU A 417 -4.40 1.09 44.25
N GLU A 418 -3.71 0.00 43.87
CA GLU A 418 -2.36 -0.29 44.39
C GLU A 418 -1.34 -0.61 43.27
N SER A 419 -1.52 0.00 42.10
CA SER A 419 -0.64 -0.18 40.94
C SER A 419 0.85 -0.03 41.28
N ALA A 420 1.64 -1.09 41.03
CA ALA A 420 3.09 -1.03 41.18
C ALA A 420 3.76 -0.01 40.24
N ALA A 421 3.16 0.26 39.06
CA ALA A 421 3.58 1.31 38.13
C ALA A 421 3.22 2.73 38.61
N ALA A 422 2.25 2.85 39.52
CA ALA A 422 1.83 4.10 40.15
C ALA A 422 1.56 5.21 39.11
N ALA A 423 2.27 6.35 39.17
CA ALA A 423 2.06 7.45 38.22
C ALA A 423 2.40 7.10 36.76
N PHE A 424 3.17 6.03 36.53
CA PHE A 424 3.51 5.52 35.19
C PHE A 424 2.54 4.47 34.68
N ALA A 425 1.44 4.21 35.40
CA ALA A 425 0.39 3.28 34.99
C ALA A 425 -0.47 3.88 33.85
N THR A 426 0.14 4.39 32.79
CA THR A 426 -0.58 5.01 31.67
C THR A 426 0.03 4.58 30.33
N VAL A 427 -0.74 4.75 29.26
CA VAL A 427 -0.33 4.36 27.90
C VAL A 427 0.98 5.03 27.47
N PRO A 428 1.18 6.36 27.67
CA PRO A 428 2.43 7.02 27.30
C PRO A 428 3.66 6.44 28.00
N PHE A 429 3.50 5.86 29.20
CA PHE A 429 4.60 5.30 29.97
C PHE A 429 4.72 3.79 29.84
N GLY A 430 4.01 3.14 28.93
CA GLY A 430 4.23 1.73 28.57
C GLY A 430 3.17 0.76 29.06
N CYS A 431 2.08 1.22 29.68
CA CYS A 431 0.93 0.33 29.91
C CYS A 431 0.17 0.08 28.60
N PRO A 432 -0.21 -1.17 28.28
CA PRO A 432 -1.01 -1.47 27.09
C PRO A 432 -2.38 -0.79 27.11
N LYS A 433 -2.86 -0.30 25.95
CA LYS A 433 -4.19 0.33 25.83
C LYS A 433 -5.32 -0.58 26.32
N MET A 434 -5.19 -1.89 26.14
CA MET A 434 -6.19 -2.88 26.60
C MET A 434 -6.37 -2.93 28.13
N CYS A 435 -5.41 -2.45 28.91
CA CYS A 435 -5.53 -2.41 30.38
C CYS A 435 -6.36 -1.23 30.89
N THR A 436 -6.51 -0.18 30.08
CA THR A 436 -7.27 1.03 30.43
C THR A 436 -8.72 0.72 30.84
N PRO A 437 -9.54 0.04 30.00
CA PRO A 437 -10.91 -0.29 30.41
C PRO A 437 -10.97 -1.20 31.64
N LEU A 438 -10.02 -2.13 31.79
CA LEU A 438 -9.96 -3.02 32.96
C LEU A 438 -9.73 -2.25 34.27
N ARG A 439 -8.93 -1.19 34.20
CA ARG A 439 -8.64 -0.33 35.33
C ARG A 439 -9.81 0.59 35.66
N ASP A 440 -10.37 1.25 34.64
CA ASP A 440 -11.36 2.30 34.82
C ASP A 440 -12.74 1.73 35.19
N GLU A 441 -13.06 0.54 34.69
CA GLU A 441 -14.30 -0.21 35.01
C GLU A 441 -14.09 -1.22 36.14
N SER A 442 -12.95 -1.17 36.84
CA SER A 442 -12.62 -2.16 37.87
C SER A 442 -13.67 -2.16 38.99
N PRO A 443 -14.25 -3.32 39.34
CA PRO A 443 -15.14 -3.44 40.48
C PRO A 443 -14.49 -3.02 41.80
N ALA A 444 -13.16 -3.09 41.89
CA ALA A 444 -12.41 -2.64 43.05
C ALA A 444 -12.54 -1.13 43.26
N LEU A 445 -12.58 -0.34 42.19
CA LEU A 445 -12.81 1.10 42.25
C LEU A 445 -14.25 1.41 42.72
N LEU A 446 -15.24 0.67 42.19
CA LEU A 446 -16.65 0.86 42.52
C LEU A 446 -16.97 0.62 44.02
N HIS A 447 -16.27 -0.34 44.63
CA HIS A 447 -16.48 -0.72 46.02
C HIS A 447 -15.42 -0.14 46.98
N ALA A 448 -14.51 0.70 46.49
CA ALA A 448 -13.48 1.32 47.33
C ALA A 448 -14.12 2.31 48.32
N PRO A 449 -13.72 2.31 49.60
CA PRO A 449 -14.21 3.29 50.56
C PRO A 449 -13.72 4.69 50.18
N CYS A 450 -14.65 5.62 49.97
CA CYS A 450 -14.34 7.03 49.72
C CYS A 450 -13.93 7.72 51.03
N GLN A 451 -12.69 7.48 51.46
CA GLN A 451 -12.09 8.08 52.65
C GLN A 451 -10.71 8.63 52.34
N ASP A 452 -10.45 9.86 52.79
CA ASP A 452 -9.14 10.48 52.65
C ASP A 452 -8.06 9.70 53.41
N PHE A 453 -6.85 9.67 52.84
CA PHE A 453 -5.71 9.07 53.53
C PHE A 453 -5.28 9.95 54.71
N SER A 454 -5.33 9.38 55.91
CA SER A 454 -4.67 9.97 57.09
C SER A 454 -3.16 10.14 56.82
N LYS A 455 -2.51 11.12 57.47
CA LYS A 455 -1.06 11.33 57.42
C LYS A 455 -0.26 10.03 57.61
N GLN A 456 -0.62 9.23 58.61
CA GLN A 456 0.07 7.97 58.91
C GLN A 456 -0.08 6.97 57.77
N LYS A 457 -1.29 6.82 57.20
CA LYS A 457 -1.52 5.95 56.04
C LYS A 457 -0.77 6.44 54.79
N LEU A 458 -0.69 7.75 54.58
CA LEU A 458 0.00 8.35 53.44
C LEU A 458 1.50 8.05 53.49
N ILE A 459 2.12 8.20 54.66
CA ILE A 459 3.55 7.90 54.88
C ILE A 459 3.81 6.38 54.87
N ALA A 460 2.86 5.56 55.32
CA ALA A 460 3.01 4.11 55.35
C ALA A 460 2.82 3.44 53.98
N SER A 461 2.01 4.02 53.08
CA SER A 461 1.67 3.41 51.78
C SER A 461 2.80 3.50 50.77
N GLU A 462 3.35 2.35 50.37
CA GLU A 462 4.41 2.28 49.37
C GLU A 462 3.94 2.71 47.97
N TYR A 463 2.68 2.44 47.64
CA TYR A 463 2.02 2.92 46.42
C TYR A 463 2.06 4.44 46.33
N ILE A 464 1.62 5.14 47.39
CA ILE A 464 1.59 6.61 47.41
C ILE A 464 2.99 7.19 47.27
N LYS A 465 4.00 6.60 47.92
CA LYS A 465 5.40 7.06 47.75
C LYS A 465 5.85 6.99 46.30
N ARG A 466 5.55 5.87 45.62
CA ARG A 466 5.86 5.68 44.18
C ARG A 466 5.06 6.63 43.30
N TYR A 467 3.78 6.82 43.60
CA TYR A 467 2.90 7.72 42.86
C TYR A 467 3.39 9.16 42.93
N LEU A 468 3.63 9.68 44.13
CA LEU A 468 4.14 11.04 44.32
C LEU A 468 5.49 11.21 43.61
N THR A 469 6.43 10.29 43.83
CA THR A 469 7.76 10.35 43.20
C THR A 469 7.66 10.32 41.67
N GLY A 470 6.81 9.46 41.12
CA GLY A 470 6.59 9.35 39.67
C GLY A 470 5.90 10.58 39.09
N ALA A 471 4.87 11.11 39.76
CA ALA A 471 4.16 12.33 39.34
C ALA A 471 5.13 13.53 39.27
N PHE A 472 5.99 13.70 40.27
CA PHE A 472 7.04 14.73 40.24
C PHE A 472 8.10 14.48 39.15
N THR A 473 8.45 13.22 38.90
CA THR A 473 9.37 12.88 37.81
C THR A 473 8.80 13.28 36.46
N ILE A 474 7.49 13.08 36.24
CA ILE A 474 6.78 13.49 35.03
C ILE A 474 6.77 15.03 34.89
N SER A 475 6.46 15.75 35.97
CA SER A 475 6.44 17.23 35.96
C SER A 475 7.82 17.85 35.69
N LEU A 476 8.91 17.16 36.03
CA LEU A 476 10.29 17.64 35.86
C LEU A 476 11.04 16.92 34.74
N LEU A 477 10.30 16.22 33.86
CA LEU A 477 10.84 15.24 32.93
C LEU A 477 11.70 15.87 31.84
N THR A 478 11.18 16.89 31.16
CA THR A 478 11.90 17.58 30.09
C THR A 478 12.62 18.82 30.65
N PRO A 479 13.75 19.24 30.06
CA PRO A 479 14.40 20.50 30.43
C PRO A 479 13.44 21.69 30.38
N GLU A 480 12.50 21.69 29.44
CA GLU A 480 11.50 22.74 29.25
C GLU A 480 10.46 22.76 30.38
N THR A 481 9.84 21.61 30.69
CA THR A 481 8.84 21.52 31.77
C THR A 481 9.48 21.79 33.12
N ARG A 482 10.72 21.30 33.33
CA ARG A 482 11.50 21.61 34.54
C ARG A 482 11.75 23.11 34.69
N ARG A 483 12.19 23.80 33.63
CA ARG A 483 12.42 25.25 33.68
C ARG A 483 11.12 26.00 33.99
N ALA A 484 10.01 25.63 33.35
CA ALA A 484 8.71 26.25 33.58
C ALA A 484 8.23 26.04 35.03
N ALA A 485 8.28 24.81 35.55
CA ALA A 485 7.89 24.48 36.91
C ALA A 485 8.75 25.20 37.97
N VAL A 486 10.07 25.24 37.77
CA VAL A 486 11.01 25.93 38.68
C VAL A 486 10.78 27.45 38.66
N LEU A 487 10.49 28.03 37.49
CA LEU A 487 10.19 29.46 37.36
C LEU A 487 8.86 29.82 38.04
N MET A 488 7.81 29.01 37.82
CA MET A 488 6.50 29.18 38.46
C MET A 488 6.61 29.08 39.99
N TYR A 489 7.36 28.10 40.48
CA TYR A 489 7.66 27.95 41.90
C TYR A 489 8.40 29.17 42.45
N LYS A 490 9.46 29.63 41.77
CA LYS A 490 10.24 30.82 42.16
C LYS A 490 9.38 32.07 42.29
N GLU A 491 8.56 32.38 41.28
CA GLU A 491 7.72 33.58 41.30
C GLU A 491 6.61 33.48 42.36
N THR A 492 6.06 32.28 42.58
CA THR A 492 5.04 32.07 43.61
C THR A 492 5.62 32.25 45.02
N VAL A 493 6.78 31.67 45.31
CA VAL A 493 7.48 31.86 46.59
C VAL A 493 7.86 33.32 46.80
N LYS A 494 8.40 33.99 45.78
CA LYS A 494 8.76 35.42 45.83
C LYS A 494 7.55 36.32 46.09
N ARG A 495 6.41 36.04 45.46
CA ARG A 495 5.21 36.86 45.57
C ARG A 495 4.46 36.64 46.89
N LYS A 496 4.23 35.40 47.29
CA LYS A 496 3.33 35.06 48.42
C LYS A 496 4.06 34.70 49.71
N TYR A 497 5.29 34.17 49.64
CA TYR A 497 6.00 33.59 50.80
C TYR A 497 7.36 34.26 51.12
N SER A 498 7.63 35.43 50.56
CA SER A 498 8.89 36.17 50.80
C SER A 498 9.13 36.53 52.27
N SER A 499 8.06 36.84 53.01
CA SER A 499 8.13 37.09 54.46
C SER A 499 8.63 35.86 55.23
N SER A 500 8.25 34.65 54.80
CA SER A 500 8.59 33.37 55.43
C SER A 500 9.99 32.85 55.13
N LEU A 501 10.72 33.46 54.18
CA LEU A 501 12.11 33.07 53.88
C LEU A 501 13.04 33.34 55.08
N SER A 502 13.90 32.38 55.41
CA SER A 502 14.86 32.51 56.51
C SER A 502 16.04 33.43 56.15
N GLY A 503 16.58 34.16 57.14
CA GLY A 503 17.77 35.00 56.99
C GLY A 503 17.52 36.46 56.55
N ARG A 504 18.58 37.30 56.66
CA ARG A 504 18.52 38.74 56.31
C ARG A 504 18.58 38.99 54.79
N ASN A 505 19.24 38.10 54.03
CA ASN A 505 19.35 38.21 52.57
C ASN A 505 18.28 37.36 51.88
N LYS A 506 17.13 37.99 51.60
CA LYS A 506 15.96 37.33 51.02
C LYS A 506 16.22 36.76 49.62
N THR A 507 17.09 37.38 48.83
CA THR A 507 17.44 36.91 47.48
C THR A 507 18.24 35.60 47.52
N ALA A 508 19.21 35.51 48.44
CA ALA A 508 19.98 34.28 48.63
C ALA A 508 19.11 33.14 49.18
N ALA A 509 18.23 33.45 50.14
CA ALA A 509 17.28 32.48 50.69
C ALA A 509 16.29 31.96 49.64
N LEU A 510 15.78 32.85 48.77
CA LEU A 510 14.91 32.45 47.65
C LEU A 510 15.62 31.47 46.72
N GLN A 511 16.89 31.74 46.37
CA GLN A 511 17.65 30.85 45.49
C GLN A 511 17.85 29.46 46.12
N GLN A 512 18.16 29.38 47.42
CA GLN A 512 18.28 28.11 48.13
C GLN A 512 16.99 27.29 48.12
N VAL A 513 15.84 27.94 48.31
CA VAL A 513 14.52 27.28 48.26
C VAL A 513 14.20 26.80 46.84
N VAL A 514 14.55 27.59 45.81
CA VAL A 514 14.38 27.22 44.40
C VAL A 514 15.28 26.06 44.01
N ASP A 515 16.55 26.06 44.42
CA ASP A 515 17.49 24.98 44.15
C ASP A 515 17.04 23.68 44.83
N TYR A 516 16.52 23.80 46.06
CA TYR A 516 15.94 22.68 46.81
C TYR A 516 14.70 22.08 46.12
N TYR A 517 13.85 22.90 45.49
CA TYR A 517 12.74 22.42 44.68
C TYR A 517 13.22 21.79 43.38
N ALA A 518 14.13 22.45 42.65
CA ALA A 518 14.67 22.00 41.37
C ALA A 518 15.44 20.67 41.47
N SER A 519 16.11 20.42 42.60
CA SER A 519 16.78 19.15 42.89
C SER A 519 15.83 18.04 43.34
N GLY A 520 14.54 18.33 43.43
CA GLY A 520 13.54 17.39 43.90
C GLY A 520 13.67 17.03 45.38
N ASN A 521 14.28 17.87 46.21
CA ASN A 521 14.32 17.59 47.65
C ASN A 521 12.96 17.82 48.30
N TRP A 522 12.19 18.80 47.81
CA TRP A 522 10.85 19.08 48.30
C TRP A 522 9.93 17.85 48.23
N HIS A 523 9.87 17.17 47.08
CA HIS A 523 9.04 15.97 46.96
C HIS A 523 9.51 14.83 47.88
N ARG A 524 10.83 14.67 48.06
CA ARG A 524 11.40 13.65 48.96
C ARG A 524 11.02 13.90 50.41
N ASP A 525 10.97 15.16 50.82
CA ASP A 525 10.56 15.55 52.17
C ASP A 525 9.05 15.36 52.37
N VAL A 526 8.21 15.69 51.38
CA VAL A 526 6.76 15.42 51.41
C VAL A 526 6.48 13.92 51.56
N VAL A 527 7.17 13.07 50.81
CA VAL A 527 7.07 11.60 50.90
C VAL A 527 7.49 11.07 52.27
N LYS A 528 8.41 11.76 52.96
CA LYS A 528 8.84 11.45 54.34
C LYS A 528 7.92 12.03 55.42
N GLY A 529 6.83 12.70 55.04
CA GLY A 529 5.87 13.30 55.97
C GLY A 529 6.24 14.69 56.46
N LYS A 530 7.16 15.39 55.78
CA LYS A 530 7.51 16.78 56.06
C LYS A 530 6.73 17.70 55.12
N TYR A 531 5.63 18.24 55.63
CA TYR A 531 4.65 19.05 54.90
C TYR A 531 4.98 20.56 54.95
N GLU A 532 6.13 20.92 54.41
CA GLU A 532 6.56 22.31 54.22
C GLU A 532 6.37 22.73 52.75
N LEU A 533 6.14 24.02 52.46
CA LEU A 533 5.99 24.53 51.08
C LEU A 533 7.34 24.66 50.34
N GLY A 534 8.44 24.59 51.08
CA GLY A 534 9.81 24.76 50.61
C GLY A 534 10.77 24.67 51.80
N LEU A 535 12.08 24.74 51.54
CA LEU A 535 13.09 24.63 52.60
C LEU A 535 12.86 25.66 53.72
N GLY A 536 12.33 25.22 54.87
CA GLY A 536 12.05 26.08 56.02
C GLY A 536 10.82 26.98 55.89
N ILE A 537 9.93 26.72 54.92
CA ILE A 537 8.68 27.46 54.72
C ILE A 537 7.51 26.60 55.25
N PRO A 538 6.99 26.85 56.46
CA PRO A 538 5.86 26.09 56.99
C PRO A 538 4.58 26.38 56.18
N HIS A 539 3.68 25.40 56.12
CA HIS A 539 2.36 25.63 55.56
C HIS A 539 1.59 26.65 56.44
N PRO A 540 1.01 27.73 55.88
CA PRO A 540 0.41 28.83 56.66
C PRO A 540 -0.75 28.37 57.55
N ARG A 541 -1.50 27.36 57.08
CA ARG A 541 -2.61 26.73 57.81
C ARG A 541 -2.21 25.51 58.64
N GLY A 542 -0.93 25.14 58.68
CA GLY A 542 -0.44 23.95 59.40
C GLY A 542 -1.06 22.63 58.92
N LEU A 543 -1.47 22.55 57.65
CA LEU A 543 -2.09 21.36 57.09
C LEU A 543 -1.05 20.26 56.87
N GLU A 544 -1.49 19.02 56.98
CA GLU A 544 -0.66 17.83 56.78
C GLU A 544 -1.43 16.77 55.96
N GLY A 545 -0.70 15.78 55.40
CA GLY A 545 -1.32 14.68 54.67
C GLY A 545 -2.04 15.11 53.39
N CYS A 546 -3.20 14.50 53.09
CA CYS A 546 -4.02 14.86 51.92
C CYS A 546 -4.48 16.32 51.96
N ALA A 547 -4.80 16.87 53.14
CA ALA A 547 -5.23 18.26 53.29
C ALA A 547 -4.12 19.25 52.88
N PHE A 548 -2.84 18.91 53.10
CA PHE A 548 -1.72 19.67 52.59
C PHE A 548 -1.61 19.56 51.06
N LEU A 549 -1.68 18.34 50.52
CA LEU A 549 -1.49 18.10 49.07
C LEU A 549 -2.64 18.62 48.19
N ALA A 550 -3.84 18.78 48.76
CA ALA A 550 -4.99 19.39 48.12
C ALA A 550 -5.15 20.89 48.45
N SER A 551 -4.23 21.47 49.21
CA SER A 551 -4.27 22.88 49.60
C SER A 551 -4.05 23.80 48.38
N GLU A 552 -4.70 24.95 48.35
CA GLU A 552 -4.50 25.96 47.29
C GLU A 552 -3.03 26.39 47.20
N GLU A 553 -2.34 26.47 48.34
CA GLU A 553 -0.93 26.80 48.46
C GLU A 553 -0.04 25.80 47.73
N VAL A 554 -0.33 24.49 47.84
CA VAL A 554 0.39 23.44 47.14
C VAL A 554 -0.03 23.35 45.68
N VAL A 555 -1.32 23.50 45.37
CA VAL A 555 -1.82 23.49 43.99
C VAL A 555 -1.15 24.57 43.16
N GLU A 556 -1.04 25.79 43.68
CA GLU A 556 -0.35 26.89 43.01
C GLU A 556 1.17 26.68 42.87
N LEU A 557 1.81 26.01 43.83
CA LEU A 557 3.25 25.74 43.78
C LEU A 557 3.61 24.56 42.87
N ALA A 558 2.75 23.53 42.84
CA ALA A 558 2.95 22.29 42.09
C ALA A 558 2.28 22.29 40.71
N GLY A 559 1.46 23.31 40.39
CA GLY A 559 0.76 23.44 39.11
C GLY A 559 -0.45 22.49 38.97
N GLY A 560 -1.05 22.05 40.08
CA GLY A 560 -2.21 21.17 40.09
C GLY A 560 -2.43 20.47 41.44
N SER A 561 -3.62 19.91 41.63
CA SER A 561 -3.94 19.12 42.83
C SER A 561 -3.33 17.72 42.74
N ILE A 562 -2.69 17.30 43.84
CA ILE A 562 -1.98 16.02 43.93
C ILE A 562 -2.85 14.94 44.60
N CYS A 563 -3.85 15.34 45.40
CA CYS A 563 -4.71 14.42 46.16
C CYS A 563 -6.17 14.36 45.71
N THR A 564 -6.58 15.14 44.70
CA THR A 564 -7.89 14.95 44.05
C THR A 564 -7.70 14.14 42.77
N PRO A 565 -8.66 13.27 42.39
CA PRO A 565 -8.58 12.54 41.13
C PRO A 565 -8.45 13.53 39.97
N ARG A 566 -7.42 13.36 39.14
CA ARG A 566 -7.31 14.06 37.85
C ARG A 566 -8.39 13.53 36.93
N ALA A 567 -9.23 14.40 36.39
CA ALA A 567 -10.06 14.05 35.25
C ALA A 567 -9.16 13.87 34.02
N GLU A 568 -9.53 13.00 33.08
CA GLU A 568 -8.73 12.62 31.90
C GLU A 568 -8.26 13.80 31.03
N LEU A 569 -8.82 15.00 31.21
CA LEU A 569 -8.52 16.21 30.44
C LEU A 569 -7.32 17.03 30.95
N ASP A 570 -6.72 16.69 32.10
CA ASP A 570 -5.58 17.43 32.66
C ASP A 570 -4.20 16.95 32.13
N ILE A 571 -4.17 16.27 30.98
CA ILE A 571 -2.94 15.83 30.32
C ILE A 571 -2.62 16.76 29.15
N PHE A 572 -2.43 18.07 29.40
CA PHE A 572 -1.62 18.97 28.55
C PHE A 572 -1.15 20.20 29.34
#